data_AF-A0A317Z7J0-F1
#
_entry.id   AF-A0A317Z7J0-F1
#
_cell.length_a   1.000
_cell.length_b   1.000
_cell.length_c   1.000
_cell.angle_alpha   90.00
_cell.angle_beta   90.00
_cell.angle_gamma   90.00
#
_symmetry.space_group_name_H-M   'P 1'
#
loop_
_entity.id
_entity.type
_entity.pdbx_description
1 polymer ?
#
loop_
_entity_poly.entity_id
_entity_poly.type
_entity_poly.pdbx_seq_one_letter_code
_entity_poly.pdbx_strand_id
1 'polypeptide(L)' 'MKILVVCGHGLGSSFMVEMNVQEVLKQLTLKDAVDVEHSDIMS' A
#
# COMPACT_ATOMS: atom_id res chain seq x y z
N MET A 1 10.94 -3.16 -6.75
CA MET A 1 10.54 -1.73 -6.59
C MET A 1 9.73 -1.60 -5.30
N LYS A 2 9.64 -0.41 -4.69
CA LYS A 2 8.94 -0.23 -3.42
C LYS A 2 7.91 0.90 -3.52
N ILE A 3 6.67 0.62 -3.11
CA ILE A 3 5.55 1.55 -3.03
C ILE A 3 5.29 1.83 -1.55
N LEU A 4 5.34 3.10 -1.14
CA LEU A 4 5.02 3.53 0.22
C LEU A 4 3.72 4.33 0.17
N VAL A 5 2.71 3.86 0.90
CA VAL A 5 1.42 4.54 1.04
C VAL A 5 1.44 5.32 2.36
N VAL A 6 1.21 6.64 2.29
CA VAL A 6 1.27 7.52 3.47
C VAL A 6 -0.09 8.14 3.75
N CYS A 7 -0.55 8.09 5.00
CA CYS A 7 -1.71 8.88 5.46
C CYS A 7 -1.32 9.97 6.44
N GLY A 8 -2.08 11.07 6.37
CA GLY A 8 -2.03 12.13 7.37
C GLY A 8 -3.15 12.08 8.40
N HIS A 9 -4.28 11.39 8.17
CA HIS A 9 -5.42 11.37 9.09
C HIS A 9 -6.14 10.01 9.01
N GLY A 10 -5.98 9.18 10.05
CA GLY A 10 -6.87 8.05 10.34
C GLY A 10 -6.66 6.77 9.51
N LEU A 11 -6.27 5.72 10.24
CA LEU A 11 -5.97 4.31 9.90
C LEU A 11 -6.79 3.60 8.79
N GLY A 12 -7.88 4.18 8.28
CA GLY A 12 -8.79 3.49 7.36
C GLY A 12 -8.51 3.68 5.87
N SER A 13 -8.13 4.88 5.44
CA SER A 13 -8.12 5.22 4.00
C SER A 13 -6.85 4.74 3.27
N SER A 14 -5.69 4.96 3.87
CA SER A 14 -4.38 4.50 3.34
C SER A 14 -4.19 3.00 3.45
N PHE A 15 -4.75 2.36 4.48
CA PHE A 15 -4.71 0.91 4.62
C PHE A 15 -5.59 0.23 3.54
N MET A 16 -6.74 0.82 3.21
CA MET A 16 -7.56 0.38 2.08
C MET A 16 -6.84 0.55 0.74
N VAL A 17 -6.07 1.63 0.55
CA VAL A 17 -5.23 1.82 -0.64
C VAL A 17 -4.14 0.76 -0.73
N GLU A 18 -3.47 0.43 0.38
CA GLU A 18 -2.47 -0.64 0.43
C GLU A 18 -3.06 -1.98 -0.05
N MET A 19 -4.22 -2.39 0.50
CA MET A 19 -4.87 -3.65 0.11
C MET A 19 -5.23 -3.68 -1.38
N ASN A 20 -5.80 -2.60 -1.90
CA ASN A 20 -6.19 -2.51 -3.31
C ASN A 20 -4.96 -2.58 -4.23
N VAL A 21 -3.86 -1.92 -3.87
CA VAL A 21 -2.60 -1.99 -4.64
C VAL A 21 -2.04 -3.41 -4.62
N GLN A 22 -2.07 -4.10 -3.48
CA GLN A 22 -1.65 -5.51 -3.40
C GLN A 22 -2.54 -6.42 -4.27
N GLU A 23 -3.85 -6.19 -4.34
CA GLU A 23 -4.75 -6.95 -5.22
C GLU A 23 -4.44 -6.73 -6.70
N VAL A 24 -4.21 -5.49 -7.13
CA VAL A 24 -3.82 -5.17 -8.51
C VAL A 24 -2.48 -5.81 -8.85
N LEU A 25 -1.49 -5.76 -7.95
CA LEU A 25 -0.18 -6.39 -8.17
C LEU A 25 -0.27 -7.91 -8.29
N LYS A 26 -1.18 -8.56 -7.54
CA LYS A 26 -1.49 -9.99 -7.70
C LYS A 26 -2.06 -10.28 -9.08
N GLN A 27 -3.04 -9.47 -9.55
CA GLN A 27 -3.65 -9.64 -10.88
C GLN A 27 -2.64 -9.45 -12.02
N LEU A 28 -1.67 -8.55 -11.83
CA LEU A 28 -0.60 -8.30 -12.79
C LEU A 28 0.56 -9.31 -12.72
N THR A 29 0.52 -10.29 -11.81
CA THR A 29 1.64 -11.23 -11.56
C THR A 29 2.95 -10.52 -11.17
N LEU A 30 2.83 -9.37 -10.50
CA LEU A 30 3.96 -8.52 -10.08
C LEU A 30 4.16 -8.47 -8.56
N LYS A 31 3.40 -9.28 -7.81
CA LYS A 31 3.43 -9.32 -6.34
C LYS A 31 4.83 -9.52 -5.76
N ASP A 32 5.67 -10.33 -6.42
CA ASP A 32 7.02 -10.64 -5.93
C ASP A 32 8.09 -9.63 -6.40
N ALA A 33 7.72 -8.70 -7.29
CA ALA A 33 8.61 -7.67 -7.83
C ALA A 33 8.44 -6.30 -7.16
N VAL A 34 7.32 -6.10 -6.45
CA VAL A 34 6.94 -4.82 -5.87
C VAL A 34 6.49 -4.99 -4.43
N ASP A 35 7.26 -4.42 -3.50
CA ASP A 35 6.88 -4.32 -2.09
C ASP A 35 5.95 -3.13 -1.88
N VAL A 36 4.87 -3.33 -1.13
CA VAL A 36 3.92 -2.28 -0.75
C VAL A 36 3.92 -2.18 0.76
N GLU A 37 4.19 -0.98 1.26
CA GLU A 37 4.29 -0.69 2.69
C GLU A 37 3.44 0.53 3.03
N HIS A 38 2.91 0.56 4.24
CA HIS A 38 2.10 1.65 4.75
C HIS A 38 2.86 2.39 5.87
N SER A 39 2.75 3.72 5.88
CA SER A 39 3.27 4.56 6.97
C SER A 39 2.27 5.66 7.32
N ASP A 40 2.07 5.89 8.60
CA ASP A 40 1.33 7.07 9.08
C ASP A 40 2.34 8.22 9.31
N ILE A 41 1.96 9.45 8.95
CA ILE A 41 2.79 10.64 9.17
C ILE A 41 2.54 11.28 10.55
N MET A 42 1.49 10.84 11.26
CA MET A 42 1.09 11.33 12.59
C MET A 42 1.63 10.51 13.77
N SER A 43 2.47 9.50 13.56
CA SER A 43 3.09 8.74 14.67
C SER A 43 4.55 8.42 14.48
#